data_AF-A0A3B4F360-F1
#
_entry.id   AF-A0A3B4F360-F1
#
_cell.length_a   1.000
_cell.length_b   1.000
_cell.length_c   1.000
_cell.angle_alpha   90.00
_cell.angle_beta   90.00
_cell.angle_gamma   90.00
#
_symmetry.space_group_name_H-M   'P 1'
#
loop_
_entity.id
_entity.type
_entity.pdbx_description
1 polymer ?
#
loop_
_entity_poly.entity_id
_entity_poly.type
_entity_poly.pdbx_seq_one_letter_code
_entity_poly.pdbx_strand_id
1 'polypeptide(L)'
;MSLSYCKNGSNTPRLHNHLHSLHIAENYAKRPVRTFLDFRDTNVAENLDIKHVPMLFFKNLQRISKIKVVSFLLGLTLTFFIMASYVLMWDKKGPLFTPSPYQLRPAAIPTSTTATRASSKKNPVNVKVLVKLIKQEYTPRKVPDEKDVIATDSHLFSVIPHRFLPGIKSPCWYEEFSSKPGNDLYRKNLFTLRSKSFKTVCDRLRANFHKHLYHKDGKDFRLRCLPYFYIIGQPKCGTTDLFHRMLLHPEVKFNIMKEPHWWTRKRFGFIRFKDGFQESFRVEDYLDLFDLAAHSIQEGITGNSSGHHRALQLITGEASASTMWDNQAWSYLHADKETEPPFLAQDFIHAVQPDAKIIIMLRDPVERLYSDYLYFKTANKSAEDFHQKVIESVQLFQSCVSEWSLRSCAYNTSLFNDMPVRLNLGMYIVFLLDWLSVFSKEQILVLRLEDYAANLKETIQKVFDFLGVGPLSQQVEAALTKQPMSNTRREEDRSLGPMLPATRNILRNFHQPFNHKLASLLDNKAFLWNSS
;
A
#
# COMPACT_ATOMS: atom_id res chain seq x y z
N MET A 1 63.81 27.38 -12.05
CA MET A 1 64.68 26.55 -12.90
C MET A 1 64.00 25.19 -13.01
N SER A 2 63.31 24.91 -14.13
CA SER A 2 63.83 24.17 -15.31
C SER A 2 63.84 22.65 -15.02
N LEU A 3 63.22 21.70 -15.74
CA LEU A 3 62.58 21.54 -17.06
C LEU A 3 61.84 20.15 -16.99
N SER A 4 60.57 19.97 -17.39
CA SER A 4 60.04 19.69 -18.74
C SER A 4 60.11 18.23 -19.25
N TYR A 5 58.91 17.68 -19.52
CA TYR A 5 58.51 16.73 -20.61
C TYR A 5 58.98 15.25 -20.56
N CYS A 6 58.27 14.20 -21.00
CA CYS A 6 56.87 13.92 -21.40
C CYS A 6 56.82 12.47 -21.98
N LYS A 7 55.66 11.79 -21.88
CA LYS A 7 55.00 10.85 -22.83
C LYS A 7 54.61 9.45 -22.33
N ASN A 8 53.29 9.32 -22.13
CA ASN A 8 52.31 8.34 -22.68
C ASN A 8 52.52 6.82 -22.57
N GLY A 9 51.46 6.13 -22.07
CA GLY A 9 51.20 4.73 -22.38
C GLY A 9 50.12 4.01 -21.56
N SER A 10 48.84 4.22 -21.92
CA SER A 10 47.64 3.36 -21.72
C SER A 10 47.24 2.86 -20.32
N ASN A 11 46.21 3.50 -19.76
CA ASN A 11 45.37 3.01 -18.66
C ASN A 11 44.16 2.22 -19.18
N THR A 12 43.88 1.07 -18.58
CA THR A 12 42.50 0.57 -18.38
C THR A 12 42.38 0.04 -16.95
N PRO A 13 41.45 0.57 -16.12
CA PRO A 13 41.04 -0.11 -14.91
C PRO A 13 39.61 -0.66 -15.01
N ARG A 14 39.51 -1.92 -14.57
CA ARG A 14 38.31 -2.70 -14.28
C ARG A 14 37.23 -1.88 -13.57
N LEU A 15 36.04 -1.87 -14.16
CA LEU A 15 34.83 -1.27 -13.59
C LEU A 15 33.78 -2.36 -13.30
N HIS A 16 34.09 -3.26 -12.37
CA HIS A 16 33.15 -4.26 -11.85
C HIS A 16 33.22 -4.22 -10.33
N ASN A 17 32.34 -3.41 -9.72
CA ASN A 17 31.84 -3.56 -8.34
C ASN A 17 30.89 -2.43 -7.85
N HIS A 18 30.54 -1.42 -8.67
CA HIS A 18 29.72 -0.29 -8.21
C HIS A 18 28.20 -0.41 -8.37
N LEU A 19 27.66 -1.50 -8.94
CA LEU A 19 26.21 -1.61 -9.21
C LEU A 19 25.34 -1.98 -8.00
N HIS A 20 25.90 -2.55 -6.93
CA HIS A 20 25.14 -2.95 -5.73
C HIS A 20 25.09 -1.90 -4.61
N SER A 21 25.72 -0.73 -4.79
CA SER A 21 25.88 0.29 -3.74
C SER A 21 25.00 1.54 -3.93
N LEU A 22 23.99 1.52 -4.80
CA LEU A 22 23.03 2.61 -4.80
C LEU A 22 22.30 2.61 -3.46
N HIS A 23 22.46 3.71 -2.71
CA HIS A 23 21.78 4.09 -1.47
C HIS A 23 20.24 4.13 -1.63
N ILE A 24 19.63 3.01 -2.00
CA ILE A 24 18.19 2.82 -2.03
C ILE A 24 17.73 2.59 -0.58
N ALA A 25 18.50 1.86 0.23
CA ALA A 25 18.18 1.59 1.63
C ALA A 25 18.15 2.87 2.52
N GLU A 26 19.07 3.82 2.31
CA GLU A 26 19.15 5.00 3.19
C GLU A 26 18.01 6.01 2.99
N ASN A 27 17.41 6.08 1.80
CA ASN A 27 16.32 7.02 1.54
C ASN A 27 14.96 6.55 2.07
N TYR A 28 14.78 5.25 2.36
CA TYR A 28 13.56 4.72 2.97
C TYR A 28 13.58 4.75 4.50
N ALA A 29 14.76 4.77 5.14
CA ALA A 29 14.89 4.78 6.60
C ALA A 29 14.48 6.11 7.27
N LYS A 30 14.44 7.23 6.53
CA LYS A 30 14.23 8.58 7.08
C LYS A 30 12.91 9.25 6.68
N ARG A 31 11.97 8.55 6.04
CA ARG A 31 10.67 9.13 5.66
C ARG A 31 9.52 8.20 6.01
N PRO A 32 8.50 8.68 6.77
CA PRO A 32 7.30 7.90 6.99
C PRO A 32 6.62 7.62 5.65
N VAL A 33 6.30 6.34 5.40
CA VAL A 33 5.48 5.93 4.26
C VAL A 33 4.11 6.57 4.44
N ARG A 34 3.81 7.62 3.68
CA ARG A 34 2.46 8.24 3.66
C ARG A 34 1.46 7.26 3.03
N THR A 35 0.83 6.45 3.86
CA THR A 35 -0.34 5.63 3.50
C THR A 35 -1.59 6.50 3.53
N PHE A 36 -2.36 6.46 2.45
CA PHE A 36 -3.26 7.53 1.99
C PHE A 36 -4.64 7.62 2.69
N LEU A 37 -4.82 7.07 3.88
CA LEU A 37 -6.08 7.20 4.64
C LEU A 37 -5.98 8.38 5.60
N ASP A 38 -6.06 9.60 5.06
CA ASP A 38 -6.02 10.85 5.82
C ASP A 38 -7.33 11.62 5.56
N PHE A 39 -8.19 11.68 6.57
CA PHE A 39 -9.46 12.42 6.55
C PHE A 39 -9.26 13.82 7.18
N ARG A 40 -9.72 14.85 6.45
CA ARG A 40 -9.51 16.31 6.56
C ARG A 40 -9.86 16.95 7.92
N ASP A 41 -8.98 17.82 8.44
CA ASP A 41 -8.93 19.31 8.46
C ASP A 41 -9.79 20.01 9.53
N THR A 42 -9.13 20.70 10.48
CA THR A 42 -9.52 22.04 10.97
C THR A 42 -8.28 22.86 11.34
N ASN A 43 -8.32 24.14 10.99
CA ASN A 43 -7.33 25.20 11.15
C ASN A 43 -6.69 25.29 12.55
N VAL A 44 -5.36 25.36 12.60
CA VAL A 44 -4.62 26.22 13.55
C VAL A 44 -3.37 26.74 12.82
N ALA A 45 -3.26 28.06 12.72
CA ALA A 45 -2.03 28.73 12.33
C ALA A 45 -1.11 28.77 13.55
N GLU A 46 0.13 28.29 13.45
CA GLU A 46 1.22 28.73 14.34
C GLU A 46 2.61 28.34 13.83
N ASN A 47 3.42 29.38 13.66
CA ASN A 47 4.87 29.50 13.88
C ASN A 47 5.86 28.73 12.97
N LEU A 48 6.27 29.45 11.92
CA LEU A 48 7.57 29.28 11.24
C LEU A 48 8.70 29.73 12.17
N ASP A 49 9.47 28.77 12.67
CA ASP A 49 10.73 29.05 13.37
C ASP A 49 11.87 29.20 12.34
N ILE A 50 12.32 30.45 12.18
CA ILE A 50 13.35 30.88 11.24
C ILE A 50 14.73 30.59 11.84
N LYS A 51 15.41 29.54 11.36
CA LYS A 51 16.87 29.42 11.55
C LYS A 51 17.61 30.28 10.54
N HIS A 52 18.40 31.18 11.11
CA HIS A 52 19.25 32.21 10.51
C HIS A 52 20.04 31.80 9.26
N VAL A 53 20.05 32.67 8.26
CA VAL A 53 21.09 32.79 7.22
C VAL A 53 21.53 34.26 7.18
N PRO A 54 22.83 34.58 7.02
CA PRO A 54 23.42 35.82 7.52
C PRO A 54 23.06 37.10 6.75
N MET A 55 23.12 38.22 7.48
CA MET A 55 23.11 39.59 6.99
C MET A 55 23.94 39.78 5.72
N LEU A 56 23.30 40.30 4.69
CA LEU A 56 23.83 41.32 3.78
C LEU A 56 22.63 41.87 3.00
N PHE A 57 22.65 43.17 2.70
CA PHE A 57 21.57 43.99 2.09
C PHE A 57 20.62 44.71 3.04
N PHE A 58 21.18 45.53 3.95
CA PHE A 58 20.55 46.80 4.30
C PHE A 58 21.36 47.95 3.71
N LYS A 59 20.86 48.51 2.61
CA LYS A 59 21.01 49.92 2.20
C LYS A 59 20.18 50.13 0.94
N ASN A 60 18.93 50.56 1.14
CA ASN A 60 18.15 51.47 0.28
C ASN A 60 16.65 51.28 0.51
N LEU A 61 16.13 51.84 1.60
CA LEU A 61 14.69 52.13 1.72
C LEU A 61 14.50 53.50 2.38
N GLN A 62 14.83 54.55 1.63
CA GLN A 62 14.34 55.89 1.90
C GLN A 62 13.91 56.54 0.59
N ARG A 63 12.66 56.26 0.18
CA ARG A 63 11.74 57.13 -0.59
C ARG A 63 10.63 56.26 -1.19
N ILE A 64 9.63 55.92 -0.38
CA ILE A 64 8.33 55.52 -0.92
C ILE A 64 7.52 56.80 -1.02
N SER A 65 7.32 57.27 -2.26
CA SER A 65 6.48 58.44 -2.56
C SER A 65 5.08 58.25 -1.99
N LYS A 66 4.52 59.29 -1.35
CA LYS A 66 3.15 59.33 -0.82
C LYS A 66 2.10 58.91 -1.88
N ILE A 67 2.40 59.08 -3.16
CA ILE A 67 1.56 58.66 -4.30
C ILE A 67 1.42 57.13 -4.38
N LYS A 68 2.48 56.36 -4.08
CA LYS A 68 2.43 54.89 -4.09
C LYS A 68 1.62 54.32 -2.92
N VAL A 69 1.63 54.99 -1.77
CA VAL A 69 0.81 54.61 -0.61
C VAL A 69 -0.67 54.86 -0.89
N VAL A 70 -1.02 56.00 -1.50
CA VAL A 70 -2.41 56.31 -1.88
C VAL A 70 -2.91 55.35 -2.97
N SER A 71 -2.08 55.02 -3.96
CA SER A 71 -2.43 54.02 -4.99
C SER A 71 -2.63 52.62 -4.40
N PHE A 72 -1.83 52.23 -3.41
CA PHE A 72 -1.99 50.95 -2.71
C PHE A 72 -3.27 50.90 -1.88
N LEU A 73 -3.60 51.99 -1.17
CA LEU A 73 -4.83 52.09 -0.38
C LEU A 73 -6.09 52.10 -1.27
N LEU A 74 -6.04 52.79 -2.42
CA LEU A 74 -7.11 52.74 -3.44
C LEU A 74 -7.26 51.33 -4.03
N GLY A 75 -6.15 50.60 -4.21
CA GLY A 75 -6.18 49.20 -4.63
C GLY A 75 -6.90 48.31 -3.60
N LEU A 76 -6.58 48.47 -2.31
CA LEU A 76 -7.21 47.71 -1.23
C LEU A 76 -8.71 48.00 -1.12
N THR A 77 -9.14 49.26 -1.24
CA THR A 77 -10.56 49.60 -1.19
C THR A 77 -11.31 49.07 -2.40
N LEU A 78 -10.73 49.14 -3.61
CA LEU A 78 -11.34 48.53 -4.81
C LEU A 78 -11.47 47.01 -4.68
N THR A 79 -10.46 46.34 -4.12
CA THR A 79 -10.50 44.88 -3.90
C THR A 79 -11.57 44.52 -2.87
N PHE A 80 -11.74 45.32 -1.81
CA PHE A 80 -12.81 45.15 -0.83
C PHE A 80 -14.20 45.31 -1.46
N PHE A 81 -14.42 46.31 -2.31
CA PHE A 81 -15.70 46.47 -3.01
C PHE A 81 -16.00 45.35 -4.02
N ILE A 82 -14.98 44.82 -4.70
CA ILE A 82 -15.13 43.64 -5.56
C ILE A 82 -15.51 42.41 -4.74
N MET A 83 -14.84 42.16 -3.61
CA MET A 83 -15.17 41.02 -2.76
C MET A 83 -16.56 41.16 -2.12
N ALA A 84 -16.93 42.37 -1.70
CA ALA A 84 -18.26 42.65 -1.17
C ALA A 84 -19.36 42.49 -2.23
N SER A 85 -19.10 42.85 -3.49
CA SER A 85 -20.08 42.66 -4.58
C SER A 85 -20.26 41.18 -4.94
N TYR A 86 -19.21 40.36 -4.88
CA TYR A 86 -19.32 38.90 -5.04
C TYR A 86 -20.10 38.25 -3.90
N VAL A 87 -19.91 38.70 -2.65
CA VAL A 87 -20.66 38.18 -1.49
C VAL A 87 -22.13 38.59 -1.54
N LEU A 88 -22.44 39.81 -1.99
CA LEU A 88 -23.81 40.29 -2.15
C LEU A 88 -24.55 39.68 -3.36
N MET A 89 -23.83 39.22 -4.39
CA MET A 89 -24.40 38.49 -5.52
C MET A 89 -24.57 36.99 -5.28
N TRP A 90 -23.86 36.42 -4.29
CA TRP A 90 -23.97 34.99 -3.95
C TRP A 90 -25.36 34.61 -3.39
N ASP A 91 -26.08 35.57 -2.81
CA ASP A 91 -27.40 35.33 -2.21
C ASP A 91 -28.56 35.39 -3.22
N LYS A 92 -28.28 35.68 -4.50
CA LYS A 92 -29.28 35.68 -5.58
C LYS A 92 -28.71 35.16 -6.90
N LYS A 93 -28.53 33.83 -6.98
CA LYS A 93 -28.73 32.94 -8.16
C LYS A 93 -27.77 31.75 -8.05
N GLY A 94 -28.34 30.55 -7.91
CA GLY A 94 -27.59 29.29 -8.00
C GLY A 94 -26.96 29.12 -9.39
N PRO A 95 -25.85 28.36 -9.50
CA PRO A 95 -25.12 28.21 -10.75
C PRO A 95 -25.93 27.38 -11.77
N LEU A 96 -26.17 27.99 -12.93
CA LEU A 96 -26.56 27.32 -14.16
C LEU A 96 -25.37 26.51 -14.69
N PHE A 97 -25.36 25.21 -14.44
CA PHE A 97 -24.52 24.26 -15.17
C PHE A 97 -25.38 23.52 -16.19
N THR A 98 -24.95 23.57 -17.45
CA THR A 98 -25.45 22.73 -18.53
C THR A 98 -25.23 21.25 -18.19
N PRO A 99 -26.21 20.37 -18.38
CA PRO A 99 -26.07 18.97 -18.01
C PRO A 99 -25.24 18.20 -19.04
N SER A 100 -24.14 17.60 -18.56
CA SER A 100 -23.46 16.45 -19.18
C SER A 100 -24.39 15.22 -19.18
N PRO A 101 -24.39 14.36 -20.22
CA PRO A 101 -25.40 13.33 -20.43
C PRO A 101 -25.31 12.09 -19.51
N TYR A 102 -24.59 12.14 -18.40
CA TYR A 102 -24.53 11.05 -17.42
C TYR A 102 -25.05 11.52 -16.06
N GLN A 103 -26.37 11.46 -15.87
CA GLN A 103 -26.99 11.65 -14.56
C GLN A 103 -27.20 10.29 -13.87
N LEU A 104 -26.45 10.07 -12.78
CA LEU A 104 -26.88 9.15 -11.71
C LEU A 104 -28.17 9.72 -11.09
N ARG A 105 -29.25 8.96 -11.16
CA ARG A 105 -30.49 9.26 -10.43
C ARG A 105 -30.25 9.06 -8.93
N PRO A 106 -30.59 10.04 -8.06
CA PRO A 106 -30.79 9.77 -6.65
C PRO A 106 -32.07 8.92 -6.51
N ALA A 107 -31.97 7.77 -5.85
CA ALA A 107 -33.15 7.00 -5.47
C ALA A 107 -34.03 7.85 -4.54
N ALA A 108 -35.31 7.97 -4.89
CA ALA A 108 -36.31 8.67 -4.11
C ALA A 108 -36.56 7.96 -2.77
N ILE A 109 -36.36 8.68 -1.68
CA ILE A 109 -36.80 8.27 -0.34
C ILE A 109 -38.27 8.71 -0.19
N PRO A 110 -39.21 7.83 0.17
CA PRO A 110 -40.54 8.27 0.58
C PRO A 110 -40.43 8.98 1.93
N THR A 111 -40.72 10.27 1.95
CA THR A 111 -40.93 11.06 3.16
C THR A 111 -42.18 10.56 3.90
N SER A 112 -42.00 9.83 4.99
CA SER A 112 -42.99 9.74 6.06
C SER A 112 -42.53 10.55 7.26
N THR A 113 -43.18 11.70 7.45
CA THR A 113 -43.10 12.57 8.61
C THR A 113 -43.59 11.83 9.84
N THR A 114 -42.67 11.38 10.68
CA THR A 114 -42.91 11.21 12.12
C THR A 114 -41.57 11.33 12.82
N ALA A 115 -41.22 12.57 13.15
CA ALA A 115 -40.11 12.87 14.05
C ALA A 115 -40.47 12.39 15.46
N THR A 116 -40.27 11.11 15.75
CA THR A 116 -40.12 10.66 17.13
C THR A 116 -38.68 10.95 17.53
N ARG A 117 -38.53 11.94 18.40
CA ARG A 117 -37.29 12.30 19.09
C ARG A 117 -36.86 11.09 19.94
N ALA A 118 -36.15 10.14 19.33
CA ALA A 118 -35.62 8.97 20.01
C ALA A 118 -34.47 9.43 20.91
N SER A 119 -34.79 9.55 22.20
CA SER A 119 -33.84 9.61 23.29
C SER A 119 -32.70 8.60 23.07
N SER A 120 -31.47 9.11 23.05
CA SER A 120 -30.24 8.31 23.13
C SER A 120 -30.22 7.55 24.45
N LYS A 121 -30.89 6.40 24.49
CA LYS A 121 -30.57 5.34 25.44
C LYS A 121 -29.33 4.65 24.88
N LYS A 122 -28.17 4.92 25.50
CA LYS A 122 -26.96 4.12 25.34
C LYS A 122 -27.27 2.68 25.75
N ASN A 123 -27.74 1.86 24.82
CA ASN A 123 -27.80 0.43 25.04
C ASN A 123 -26.36 -0.05 25.24
N PRO A 124 -26.04 -0.74 26.35
CA PRO A 124 -24.70 -1.24 26.58
C PRO A 124 -24.33 -2.18 25.44
N VAL A 125 -23.15 -1.97 24.86
CA VAL A 125 -22.59 -2.82 23.80
C VAL A 125 -22.63 -4.28 24.28
N ASN A 126 -23.55 -5.08 23.76
CA ASN A 126 -23.71 -6.47 24.19
C ASN A 126 -22.79 -7.37 23.36
N VAL A 127 -21.49 -7.28 23.67
CA VAL A 127 -20.44 -8.07 22.99
C VAL A 127 -20.72 -9.59 23.07
N LYS A 128 -21.42 -10.06 24.11
CA LYS A 128 -21.77 -11.49 24.27
C LYS A 128 -22.74 -11.98 23.19
N VAL A 129 -23.73 -11.18 22.81
CA VAL A 129 -24.67 -11.52 21.72
C VAL A 129 -23.94 -11.53 20.38
N LEU A 130 -23.06 -10.56 20.14
CA LEU A 130 -22.21 -10.51 18.95
C LEU A 130 -21.33 -11.75 18.80
N VAL A 131 -20.68 -12.20 19.87
CA VAL A 131 -19.84 -13.40 19.84
C VAL A 131 -20.67 -14.66 19.53
N LYS A 132 -21.94 -14.70 19.93
CA LYS A 132 -22.85 -15.81 19.61
C LYS A 132 -23.20 -15.84 18.11
N LEU A 133 -23.45 -14.67 17.51
CA LEU A 133 -23.73 -14.54 16.07
C LEU A 133 -22.51 -14.92 15.21
N ILE A 134 -21.32 -14.42 15.57
CA ILE A 134 -20.07 -14.70 14.82
C ILE A 134 -19.68 -16.19 14.88
N LYS A 135 -20.01 -16.90 15.97
CA LYS A 135 -19.66 -18.32 16.12
C LYS A 135 -20.37 -19.25 15.13
N GLN A 136 -21.43 -18.80 14.46
CA GLN A 136 -22.28 -19.68 13.65
C GLN A 136 -22.04 -19.62 12.13
N GLU A 137 -21.31 -18.64 11.59
CA GLU A 137 -21.20 -18.49 10.13
C GLU A 137 -19.77 -18.18 9.65
N TYR A 138 -19.07 -19.22 9.20
CA TYR A 138 -17.95 -19.10 8.26
C TYR A 138 -18.28 -19.93 7.03
N THR A 139 -19.32 -19.53 6.31
CA THR A 139 -19.72 -20.19 5.06
C THR A 139 -18.60 -19.99 4.04
N PRO A 140 -18.04 -21.07 3.45
CA PRO A 140 -17.07 -20.94 2.37
C PRO A 140 -17.66 -20.12 1.23
N ARG A 141 -16.87 -19.18 0.68
CA ARG A 141 -17.28 -18.44 -0.51
C ARG A 141 -17.35 -19.40 -1.71
N LYS A 142 -18.18 -19.05 -2.71
CA LYS A 142 -18.09 -19.66 -4.03
C LYS A 142 -16.90 -19.05 -4.78
N VAL A 143 -15.92 -19.88 -5.13
CA VAL A 143 -14.79 -19.46 -5.96
C VAL A 143 -15.29 -19.33 -7.42
N PRO A 144 -15.03 -18.21 -8.12
CA PRO A 144 -15.43 -18.03 -9.51
C PRO A 144 -14.63 -18.95 -10.43
N ASP A 145 -15.22 -19.35 -11.57
CA ASP A 145 -14.49 -20.08 -12.60
C ASP A 145 -13.38 -19.18 -13.18
N GLU A 146 -12.24 -19.76 -13.51
CA GLU A 146 -11.08 -19.02 -14.07
C GLU A 146 -11.46 -18.22 -15.34
N LYS A 147 -12.30 -18.80 -16.20
CA LYS A 147 -12.82 -18.13 -17.41
C LYS A 147 -13.57 -16.82 -17.09
N ASP A 148 -14.29 -16.77 -15.97
CA ASP A 148 -15.07 -15.61 -15.56
C ASP A 148 -14.12 -14.53 -15.01
N VAL A 149 -13.09 -14.94 -14.26
CA VAL A 149 -12.01 -14.04 -13.82
C VAL A 149 -11.32 -13.42 -15.03
N ILE A 150 -10.96 -14.23 -16.03
CA ILE A 150 -10.31 -13.76 -17.26
C ILE A 150 -11.19 -12.76 -18.02
N ALA A 151 -12.49 -13.05 -18.12
CA ALA A 151 -13.44 -12.19 -18.81
C ALA A 151 -13.57 -10.78 -18.19
N THR A 152 -13.33 -10.63 -16.88
CA THR A 152 -13.40 -9.31 -16.22
C THR A 152 -12.26 -8.36 -16.58
N ASP A 153 -11.12 -8.86 -17.06
CA ASP A 153 -9.97 -8.03 -17.43
C ASP A 153 -9.16 -8.66 -18.57
N SER A 154 -9.76 -8.72 -19.76
CA SER A 154 -9.14 -9.29 -20.95
C SER A 154 -7.78 -8.67 -21.28
N HIS A 155 -7.57 -7.38 -20.97
CA HIS A 155 -6.30 -6.70 -21.21
C HIS A 155 -5.18 -7.28 -20.33
N LEU A 156 -5.42 -7.44 -19.03
CA LEU A 156 -4.46 -8.06 -18.10
C LEU A 156 -3.97 -9.42 -18.61
N PHE A 157 -4.91 -10.30 -18.96
CA PHE A 157 -4.61 -11.67 -19.40
C PHE A 157 -4.09 -11.75 -20.85
N SER A 158 -4.22 -10.67 -21.64
CA SER A 158 -3.56 -10.58 -22.95
C SER A 158 -2.11 -10.12 -22.86
N VAL A 159 -1.77 -9.32 -21.86
CA VAL A 159 -0.41 -8.78 -21.65
C VAL A 159 0.49 -9.78 -20.93
N ILE A 160 -0.06 -10.50 -19.95
CA ILE A 160 0.67 -11.49 -19.16
C ILE A 160 0.43 -12.88 -19.75
N PRO A 161 1.47 -13.62 -20.16
CA PRO A 161 1.30 -14.97 -20.68
C PRO A 161 0.98 -15.99 -19.58
N HIS A 162 0.34 -17.09 -19.95
CA HIS A 162 0.07 -18.22 -19.04
C HIS A 162 1.28 -19.13 -18.80
N ARG A 163 2.37 -18.95 -19.56
CA ARG A 163 3.60 -19.76 -19.44
C ARG A 163 4.82 -18.87 -19.32
N PHE A 164 5.66 -19.20 -18.36
CA PHE A 164 6.92 -18.49 -18.09
C PHE A 164 8.13 -19.29 -18.56
N LEU A 165 9.27 -18.61 -18.69
CA LEU A 165 10.53 -19.20 -19.12
C LEU A 165 11.01 -20.26 -18.12
N PRO A 166 11.39 -21.47 -18.60
CA PRO A 166 11.91 -22.51 -17.72
C PRO A 166 13.31 -22.15 -17.20
N GLY A 167 13.64 -22.63 -16.00
CA GLY A 167 14.96 -22.48 -15.40
C GLY A 167 15.24 -21.12 -14.73
N ILE A 168 14.33 -20.14 -14.86
CA ILE A 168 14.34 -18.91 -14.07
C ILE A 168 13.40 -19.11 -12.89
N LYS A 169 13.86 -18.85 -11.67
CA LYS A 169 13.04 -19.03 -10.47
C LYS A 169 11.88 -18.02 -10.40
N SER A 170 12.13 -16.78 -10.79
CA SER A 170 11.07 -15.77 -10.97
C SER A 170 10.25 -16.03 -12.25
N PRO A 171 8.92 -15.78 -12.22
CA PRO A 171 8.06 -15.91 -13.38
C PRO A 171 8.36 -14.80 -14.38
N CYS A 172 9.12 -15.13 -15.43
CA CYS A 172 9.57 -14.18 -16.44
C CYS A 172 9.26 -14.66 -17.87
N TRP A 173 9.14 -13.72 -18.82
CA TRP A 173 8.93 -14.00 -20.24
C TRP A 173 9.55 -12.91 -21.12
N TYR A 174 9.76 -13.24 -22.39
CA TYR A 174 10.17 -12.25 -23.40
C TYR A 174 8.95 -11.59 -24.02
N GLU A 175 8.92 -10.26 -24.00
CA GLU A 175 7.93 -9.43 -24.67
C GLU A 175 8.58 -8.79 -25.90
N GLU A 176 7.98 -8.98 -27.08
CA GLU A 176 8.46 -8.37 -28.32
C GLU A 176 8.37 -6.84 -28.23
N PHE A 177 9.50 -6.17 -28.44
CA PHE A 177 9.60 -4.73 -28.42
C PHE A 177 9.66 -4.20 -29.85
N SER A 178 8.58 -3.54 -30.28
CA SER A 178 8.56 -2.76 -31.52
C SER A 178 8.72 -1.26 -31.21
N SER A 179 9.70 -0.60 -31.80
CA SER A 179 9.91 0.85 -31.67
C SER A 179 8.82 1.64 -32.41
N LYS A 180 7.61 1.71 -31.83
CA LYS A 180 6.54 2.55 -32.39
C LYS A 180 6.87 4.04 -32.19
N PRO A 181 6.72 4.89 -33.22
CA PRO A 181 6.83 6.33 -33.05
C PRO A 181 5.89 6.84 -31.95
N GLY A 182 6.42 7.56 -30.97
CA GLY A 182 5.64 8.15 -29.87
C GLY A 182 5.44 7.28 -28.62
N ASN A 183 5.97 6.04 -28.58
CA ASN A 183 5.95 5.25 -27.36
C ASN A 183 7.14 5.64 -26.45
N ASP A 184 6.88 6.55 -25.52
CA ASP A 184 7.89 7.00 -24.58
C ASP A 184 7.92 6.10 -23.33
N LEU A 185 8.79 5.08 -23.38
CA LEU A 185 9.00 4.09 -22.32
C LEU A 185 9.16 4.76 -20.95
N TYR A 186 8.40 4.27 -19.98
CA TYR A 186 8.37 4.73 -18.58
C TYR A 186 7.88 6.18 -18.35
N ARG A 187 7.88 7.08 -19.35
CA ARG A 187 7.49 8.51 -19.14
C ARG A 187 6.02 8.68 -18.74
N LYS A 188 5.15 7.85 -19.30
CA LYS A 188 3.70 7.89 -19.00
C LYS A 188 3.33 7.05 -17.78
N ASN A 189 4.30 6.41 -17.14
CA ASN A 189 4.02 5.53 -16.02
C ASN A 189 3.55 6.35 -14.82
N LEU A 190 2.31 6.09 -14.38
CA LEU A 190 1.63 6.88 -13.35
C LEU A 190 2.29 6.78 -11.97
N PHE A 191 3.11 5.75 -11.72
CA PHE A 191 3.88 5.66 -10.48
C PHE A 191 5.02 6.70 -10.45
N THR A 192 5.55 7.13 -11.60
CA THR A 192 6.65 8.11 -11.69
C THR A 192 6.19 9.51 -11.26
N LEU A 193 4.91 9.83 -11.47
CA LEU A 193 4.31 11.10 -11.05
C LEU A 193 4.29 11.24 -9.52
N ARG A 194 4.25 10.10 -8.81
CA ARG A 194 4.03 10.05 -7.36
C ARG A 194 5.28 9.67 -6.56
N SER A 195 6.35 9.26 -7.23
CA SER A 195 7.59 8.84 -6.57
C SER A 195 8.83 9.34 -7.32
N LYS A 196 9.55 10.30 -6.71
CA LYS A 196 10.80 10.82 -7.25
C LYS A 196 11.87 9.73 -7.39
N SER A 197 12.00 8.83 -6.41
CA SER A 197 12.95 7.73 -6.46
C SER A 197 12.63 6.77 -7.61
N PHE A 198 11.36 6.44 -7.81
CA PHE A 198 10.95 5.60 -8.93
C PHE A 198 11.18 6.28 -10.28
N LYS A 199 10.90 7.59 -10.38
CA LYS A 199 11.21 8.39 -11.57
C LYS A 199 12.71 8.31 -11.93
N THR A 200 13.60 8.48 -10.96
CA THR A 200 15.06 8.35 -11.18
C THR A 200 15.43 6.96 -11.69
N VAL A 201 14.82 5.90 -11.19
CA VAL A 201 15.06 4.54 -11.68
C VAL A 201 14.53 4.37 -13.11
N CYS A 202 13.34 4.87 -13.42
CA CYS A 202 12.78 4.86 -14.78
C CYS A 202 13.66 5.62 -15.79
N ASP A 203 14.17 6.80 -15.41
CA ASP A 203 15.08 7.58 -16.25
C ASP A 203 16.36 6.78 -16.57
N ARG A 204 16.89 6.04 -15.57
CA ARG A 204 18.04 5.16 -15.75
C ARG A 204 17.73 3.92 -16.60
N LEU A 205 16.59 3.27 -16.36
CA LEU A 205 16.15 2.11 -17.14
C LEU A 205 15.99 2.50 -18.61
N ARG A 206 15.35 3.64 -18.87
CA ARG A 206 15.20 4.21 -20.21
C ARG A 206 16.56 4.45 -20.88
N ALA A 207 17.49 5.12 -20.19
CA ALA A 207 18.80 5.45 -20.75
C ALA A 207 19.60 4.21 -21.18
N ASN A 208 19.35 3.06 -20.56
CA ASN A 208 20.04 1.81 -20.85
C ASN A 208 19.15 0.75 -21.52
N PHE A 209 17.93 1.10 -21.92
CA PHE A 209 16.91 0.14 -22.35
C PHE A 209 17.40 -0.73 -23.52
N HIS A 210 17.90 -0.10 -24.59
CA HIS A 210 18.39 -0.80 -25.78
C HIS A 210 19.56 -1.75 -25.49
N LYS A 211 20.35 -1.52 -24.43
CA LYS A 211 21.47 -2.41 -24.06
C LYS A 211 21.01 -3.72 -23.43
N HIS A 212 19.76 -3.77 -22.96
CA HIS A 212 19.18 -4.93 -22.28
C HIS A 212 18.15 -5.66 -23.16
N LEU A 213 18.02 -5.25 -24.43
CA LEU A 213 17.21 -5.96 -25.40
C LEU A 213 17.91 -7.27 -25.77
N TYR A 214 17.13 -8.33 -25.80
CA TYR A 214 17.52 -9.61 -26.37
C TYR A 214 17.16 -9.61 -27.85
N HIS A 215 18.16 -9.80 -28.70
CA HIS A 215 17.99 -9.79 -30.15
C HIS A 215 17.92 -11.23 -30.67
N LYS A 216 16.85 -11.58 -31.37
CA LYS A 216 16.66 -12.90 -31.96
C LYS A 216 15.84 -12.82 -33.24
N ASP A 217 16.29 -13.47 -34.31
CA ASP A 217 15.59 -13.57 -35.59
C ASP A 217 15.14 -12.21 -36.17
N GLY A 218 16.00 -11.19 -36.04
CA GLY A 218 15.72 -9.82 -36.52
C GLY A 218 14.68 -9.04 -35.69
N LYS A 219 14.30 -9.56 -34.52
CA LYS A 219 13.38 -8.93 -33.57
C LYS A 219 14.06 -8.62 -32.24
N ASP A 220 13.53 -7.62 -31.57
CA ASP A 220 13.99 -7.17 -30.26
C ASP A 220 12.99 -7.61 -29.19
N PHE A 221 13.50 -8.12 -28.07
CA PHE A 221 12.69 -8.55 -26.94
C PHE A 221 13.19 -7.93 -25.65
N ARG A 222 12.28 -7.53 -24.76
CA ARG A 222 12.61 -7.22 -23.36
C ARG A 222 12.20 -8.37 -22.45
N LEU A 223 12.98 -8.64 -21.41
CA LEU A 223 12.57 -9.57 -20.37
C LEU A 223 11.60 -8.86 -19.41
N ARG A 224 10.44 -9.47 -19.17
CA ARG A 224 9.47 -9.05 -18.15
C ARG A 224 9.38 -10.10 -17.07
N CYS A 225 9.12 -9.68 -15.84
CA CYS A 225 8.96 -10.57 -14.70
C CYS A 225 7.81 -10.12 -13.82
N LEU A 226 7.16 -11.09 -13.19
CA LEU A 226 6.17 -10.89 -12.12
C LEU A 226 6.78 -11.24 -10.76
N PRO A 227 6.14 -10.88 -9.63
CA PRO A 227 6.56 -11.35 -8.31
C PRO A 227 6.53 -12.87 -8.21
N TYR A 228 7.62 -13.47 -7.74
CA TYR A 228 7.62 -14.84 -7.24
C TYR A 228 6.81 -14.98 -5.94
N PHE A 229 6.80 -13.94 -5.12
CA PHE A 229 6.08 -13.92 -3.85
C PHE A 229 5.47 -12.56 -3.49
N TYR A 230 4.51 -12.59 -2.57
CA TYR A 230 3.77 -11.41 -2.11
C TYR A 230 3.72 -11.32 -0.59
N ILE A 231 4.09 -10.17 -0.03
CA ILE A 231 3.81 -9.82 1.38
C ILE A 231 2.51 -9.02 1.42
N ILE A 232 1.39 -9.72 1.61
CA ILE A 232 0.05 -9.16 1.34
C ILE A 232 -0.59 -8.46 2.54
N GLY A 233 -0.04 -8.63 3.75
CA GLY A 233 -0.66 -8.13 4.96
C GLY A 233 0.12 -8.46 6.23
N GLN A 234 -0.28 -7.91 7.38
CA GLN A 234 -1.36 -6.94 7.58
C GLN A 234 -0.78 -5.56 7.92
N PRO A 235 -1.53 -4.46 7.69
CA PRO A 235 -1.08 -3.15 8.13
C PRO A 235 -0.86 -3.15 9.64
N LYS A 236 0.23 -2.49 10.06
CA LYS A 236 0.68 -2.37 11.46
C LYS A 236 1.14 -3.67 12.12
N CYS A 237 1.47 -4.69 11.32
CA CYS A 237 1.99 -5.97 11.79
C CYS A 237 3.49 -6.19 11.48
N GLY A 238 4.24 -5.15 11.11
CA GLY A 238 5.69 -5.23 10.87
C GLY A 238 6.12 -5.49 9.42
N THR A 239 5.20 -5.50 8.46
CA THR A 239 5.50 -5.81 7.04
C THR A 239 6.56 -4.92 6.39
N THR A 240 6.67 -3.65 6.79
CA THR A 240 7.75 -2.76 6.30
C THR A 240 9.12 -3.18 6.80
N ASP A 241 9.21 -3.61 8.06
CA ASP A 241 10.46 -4.07 8.63
C ASP A 241 10.92 -5.36 7.94
N LEU A 242 9.99 -6.31 7.79
CA LEU A 242 10.26 -7.54 7.02
C LEU A 242 10.71 -7.24 5.60
N PHE A 243 10.01 -6.36 4.87
CA PHE A 243 10.37 -5.93 3.52
C PHE A 243 11.82 -5.37 3.46
N HIS A 244 12.18 -4.47 4.38
CA HIS A 244 13.52 -3.88 4.39
C HIS A 244 14.62 -4.91 4.71
N ARG A 245 14.34 -5.89 5.57
CA ARG A 245 15.29 -6.95 5.89
C ARG A 245 15.44 -7.96 4.75
N MET A 246 14.35 -8.31 4.08
CA MET A 246 14.38 -9.21 2.93
C MET A 246 15.17 -8.62 1.75
N LEU A 247 15.20 -7.29 1.59
CA LEU A 247 16.05 -6.60 0.60
C LEU A 247 17.55 -6.83 0.81
N LEU A 248 17.99 -7.25 2.00
CA LEU A 248 19.38 -7.57 2.28
C LEU A 248 19.80 -8.94 1.74
N HIS A 249 18.83 -9.82 1.43
CA HIS A 249 19.14 -11.13 0.87
C HIS A 249 19.59 -10.99 -0.60
N PRO A 250 20.76 -11.53 -1.00
CA PRO A 250 21.30 -11.30 -2.34
C PRO A 250 20.40 -11.83 -3.47
N GLU A 251 19.68 -12.91 -3.22
CA GLU A 251 18.74 -13.53 -4.17
C GLU A 251 17.36 -12.88 -4.21
N VAL A 252 17.03 -11.98 -3.27
CA VAL A 252 15.71 -11.33 -3.24
C VAL A 252 15.80 -9.97 -3.92
N LYS A 253 14.92 -9.73 -4.89
CA LYS A 253 14.73 -8.44 -5.55
C LYS A 253 13.28 -8.03 -5.40
N PHE A 254 12.99 -6.90 -4.74
CA PHE A 254 11.63 -6.37 -4.76
C PHE A 254 11.41 -5.49 -5.98
N ASN A 255 10.14 -5.24 -6.27
CA ASN A 255 9.74 -4.13 -7.09
C ASN A 255 10.31 -2.80 -6.53
N ILE A 256 10.50 -1.80 -7.39
CA ILE A 256 11.26 -0.58 -7.06
C ILE A 256 10.61 0.25 -5.92
N MET A 257 9.31 0.03 -5.66
CA MET A 257 8.57 0.71 -4.61
C MET A 257 7.82 -0.25 -3.70
N LYS A 258 7.92 -0.07 -2.38
CA LYS A 258 7.01 -0.76 -1.46
C LYS A 258 5.59 -0.21 -1.65
N GLU A 259 4.61 -1.09 -1.50
CA GLU A 259 3.19 -0.77 -1.53
C GLU A 259 2.70 -0.09 -2.83
N PRO A 260 2.93 -0.70 -4.02
CA PRO A 260 2.32 -0.23 -5.26
C PRO A 260 0.80 -0.22 -5.16
N HIS A 261 0.18 -1.11 -4.38
CA HIS A 261 -1.28 -1.26 -4.24
C HIS A 261 -2.00 -1.53 -5.57
N TRP A 262 -1.27 -2.12 -6.53
CA TRP A 262 -1.79 -2.32 -7.88
C TRP A 262 -2.95 -3.31 -7.89
N TRP A 263 -2.80 -4.51 -7.32
CA TRP A 263 -3.85 -5.54 -7.20
C TRP A 263 -5.13 -5.12 -6.47
N THR A 264 -5.16 -3.91 -5.90
CA THR A 264 -6.29 -3.36 -5.13
C THR A 264 -6.70 -2.03 -5.76
N ARG A 265 -6.78 -0.95 -4.97
CA ARG A 265 -7.21 0.39 -5.38
C ARG A 265 -6.55 1.01 -6.62
N LYS A 266 -5.28 0.71 -6.95
CA LYS A 266 -4.65 1.37 -8.11
C LYS A 266 -5.03 0.75 -9.45
N ARG A 267 -5.32 -0.55 -9.53
CA ARG A 267 -5.80 -1.19 -10.77
C ARG A 267 -7.18 -0.69 -11.17
N PHE A 268 -8.06 -0.45 -10.20
CA PHE A 268 -9.45 -0.05 -10.47
C PHE A 268 -9.69 1.46 -10.45
N GLY A 269 -8.65 2.26 -10.16
CA GLY A 269 -8.81 3.66 -9.80
C GLY A 269 -9.41 3.82 -8.40
N PHE A 270 -9.31 5.00 -7.81
CA PHE A 270 -9.79 5.22 -6.45
C PHE A 270 -10.15 6.68 -6.19
N ILE A 271 -11.14 6.93 -5.35
CA ILE A 271 -11.59 8.29 -5.06
C ILE A 271 -10.76 8.87 -3.92
N ARG A 272 -10.22 10.07 -4.14
CA ARG A 272 -9.65 10.92 -3.09
C ARG A 272 -10.61 12.04 -2.78
N PHE A 273 -10.83 12.30 -1.50
CA PHE A 273 -11.72 13.38 -1.07
C PHE A 273 -11.29 14.77 -1.61
N LYS A 274 -9.97 15.03 -1.74
CA LYS A 274 -9.45 16.30 -2.29
C LYS A 274 -9.46 16.35 -3.82
N ASP A 275 -9.15 15.23 -4.46
CA ASP A 275 -8.73 15.20 -5.87
C ASP A 275 -9.75 14.48 -6.78
N GLY A 276 -10.88 14.03 -6.23
CA GLY A 276 -11.88 13.23 -6.95
C GLY A 276 -11.37 11.85 -7.33
N PHE A 277 -12.00 11.23 -8.34
CA PHE A 277 -11.58 9.94 -8.88
C PHE A 277 -10.16 10.02 -9.43
N GLN A 278 -9.30 9.12 -8.97
CA GLN A 278 -7.96 8.91 -9.49
C GLN A 278 -8.01 7.80 -10.52
N GLU A 279 -7.38 8.04 -11.66
CA GLU A 279 -7.30 7.09 -12.76
C GLU A 279 -6.67 5.75 -12.36
N SER A 280 -7.08 4.70 -13.07
CA SER A 280 -6.54 3.36 -12.95
C SER A 280 -5.14 3.28 -13.55
N PHE A 281 -4.30 2.47 -12.91
CA PHE A 281 -2.93 2.19 -13.32
C PHE A 281 -2.97 0.94 -14.18
N ARG A 282 -2.42 1.02 -15.39
CA ARG A 282 -2.45 -0.11 -16.32
C ARG A 282 -1.53 -1.24 -15.84
N VAL A 283 -1.73 -2.44 -16.37
CA VAL A 283 -0.85 -3.59 -16.09
C VAL A 283 0.60 -3.30 -16.50
N GLU A 284 0.81 -2.55 -17.60
CA GLU A 284 2.15 -2.19 -18.04
C GLU A 284 2.87 -1.30 -17.01
N ASP A 285 2.14 -0.38 -16.37
CA ASP A 285 2.71 0.47 -15.31
C ASP A 285 3.18 -0.34 -14.10
N TYR A 286 2.46 -1.43 -13.79
CA TYR A 286 2.79 -2.35 -12.70
C TYR A 286 4.00 -3.21 -13.06
N LEU A 287 4.03 -3.75 -14.27
CA LEU A 287 5.13 -4.59 -14.75
C LEU A 287 6.45 -3.81 -14.82
N ASP A 288 6.42 -2.53 -15.18
CA ASP A 288 7.60 -1.66 -15.17
C ASP A 288 8.26 -1.54 -13.78
N LEU A 289 7.54 -1.81 -12.69
CA LEU A 289 8.10 -1.82 -11.34
C LEU A 289 9.14 -2.94 -11.14
N PHE A 290 9.13 -3.96 -12.01
CA PHE A 290 10.00 -5.14 -11.95
C PHE A 290 11.13 -5.10 -12.97
N ASP A 291 11.17 -4.12 -13.88
CA ASP A 291 12.15 -4.09 -14.97
C ASP A 291 13.60 -3.99 -14.47
N LEU A 292 13.83 -3.35 -13.32
CA LEU A 292 15.17 -3.37 -12.69
C LEU A 292 15.61 -4.78 -12.25
N ALA A 293 14.67 -5.57 -11.72
CA ALA A 293 14.94 -6.96 -11.36
C ALA A 293 15.08 -7.84 -12.63
N ALA A 294 14.23 -7.62 -13.63
CA ALA A 294 14.30 -8.31 -14.90
C ALA A 294 15.64 -8.05 -15.62
N HIS A 295 16.13 -6.81 -15.64
CA HIS A 295 17.46 -6.50 -16.16
C HIS A 295 18.56 -7.27 -15.42
N SER A 296 18.49 -7.36 -14.08
CA SER A 296 19.47 -8.11 -13.28
C SER A 296 19.45 -9.61 -13.60
N ILE A 297 18.28 -10.17 -13.88
CA ILE A 297 18.13 -11.57 -14.31
C ILE A 297 18.69 -11.74 -15.73
N GLN A 298 18.32 -10.85 -16.66
CA GLN A 298 18.74 -10.88 -18.06
C GLN A 298 20.27 -10.77 -18.20
N GLU A 299 20.92 -9.86 -17.46
CA GLU A 299 22.39 -9.73 -17.46
C GLU A 299 23.08 -11.04 -17.05
N GLY A 300 22.49 -11.78 -16.11
CA GLY A 300 23.04 -13.06 -15.71
C GLY A 300 22.75 -14.20 -16.69
N ILE A 301 21.69 -14.11 -17.49
CA ILE A 301 21.41 -15.06 -18.59
C ILE A 301 22.37 -14.85 -19.77
N THR A 302 22.85 -13.62 -20.00
CA THR A 302 23.70 -13.30 -21.16
C THR A 302 25.20 -13.26 -20.86
N GLY A 303 25.62 -13.20 -19.60
CA GLY A 303 27.04 -13.01 -19.24
C GLY A 303 27.84 -14.31 -19.05
N ASN A 304 28.84 -14.57 -19.90
CA ASN A 304 29.67 -15.81 -20.04
C ASN A 304 30.40 -16.43 -18.80
N SER A 305 30.06 -16.11 -17.56
CA SER A 305 30.76 -16.59 -16.35
C SER A 305 29.85 -17.37 -15.40
N SER A 306 30.44 -18.09 -14.44
CA SER A 306 29.78 -18.84 -13.34
C SER A 306 28.69 -18.10 -12.54
N GLY A 307 28.52 -16.79 -12.75
CA GLY A 307 27.38 -15.99 -12.28
C GLY A 307 26.04 -16.34 -12.93
N HIS A 308 26.02 -17.09 -14.04
CA HIS A 308 24.80 -17.58 -14.71
C HIS A 308 23.82 -18.24 -13.73
N HIS A 309 24.30 -19.18 -12.92
CA HIS A 309 23.44 -19.92 -12.00
C HIS A 309 22.81 -19.01 -10.93
N ARG A 310 23.56 -18.02 -10.43
CA ARG A 310 23.08 -17.16 -9.33
C ARG A 310 21.99 -16.20 -9.77
N ALA A 311 22.07 -15.67 -11.00
CA ALA A 311 21.04 -14.78 -11.53
C ALA A 311 19.72 -15.51 -11.80
N LEU A 312 19.79 -16.78 -12.20
CA LEU A 312 18.61 -17.64 -12.39
C LEU A 312 17.90 -17.97 -11.07
N GLN A 313 18.60 -17.89 -9.93
CA GLN A 313 18.04 -18.05 -8.59
C GLN A 313 17.37 -16.79 -8.02
N LEU A 314 17.47 -15.63 -8.70
CA LEU A 314 16.85 -14.41 -8.20
C LEU A 314 15.33 -14.55 -8.16
N ILE A 315 14.75 -14.20 -7.01
CA ILE A 315 13.30 -14.13 -6.81
C ILE A 315 12.82 -12.69 -6.71
N THR A 316 11.72 -12.40 -7.38
CA THR A 316 11.04 -11.11 -7.36
C THR A 316 9.96 -11.06 -6.28
N GLY A 317 9.81 -9.91 -5.60
CA GLY A 317 8.82 -9.73 -4.53
C GLY A 317 7.96 -8.48 -4.70
N GLU A 318 6.72 -8.55 -4.20
CA GLU A 318 5.81 -7.41 -4.01
C GLU A 318 5.37 -7.36 -2.54
N ALA A 319 5.13 -6.18 -1.99
CA ALA A 319 4.79 -6.01 -0.58
C ALA A 319 3.76 -4.91 -0.32
N SER A 320 2.51 -5.16 -0.68
CA SER A 320 1.34 -4.32 -0.38
C SER A 320 0.50 -4.94 0.73
N ALA A 321 0.55 -4.35 1.93
CA ALA A 321 -0.25 -4.83 3.07
C ALA A 321 -1.77 -4.69 2.88
N SER A 322 -2.20 -3.97 1.83
CA SER A 322 -3.60 -3.86 1.43
C SER A 322 -4.09 -5.08 0.66
N THR A 323 -3.19 -5.81 -0.02
CA THR A 323 -3.56 -6.90 -0.92
C THR A 323 -4.39 -7.98 -0.23
N MET A 324 -4.16 -8.21 1.07
CA MET A 324 -4.93 -9.21 1.81
C MET A 324 -6.42 -8.87 1.99
N TRP A 325 -6.78 -7.58 2.11
CA TRP A 325 -8.11 -7.19 2.61
C TRP A 325 -8.82 -6.14 1.74
N ASP A 326 -8.07 -5.27 1.04
CA ASP A 326 -8.62 -4.14 0.31
C ASP A 326 -9.23 -4.60 -1.02
N ASN A 327 -10.53 -4.84 -0.99
CA ASN A 327 -11.33 -5.14 -2.18
C ASN A 327 -12.34 -4.03 -2.47
N GLN A 328 -12.21 -2.85 -1.84
CA GLN A 328 -13.23 -1.77 -1.82
C GLN A 328 -13.75 -1.35 -3.20
N ALA A 329 -12.97 -1.59 -4.25
CA ALA A 329 -13.39 -1.35 -5.63
C ALA A 329 -14.66 -2.09 -6.04
N TRP A 330 -14.91 -3.26 -5.45
CA TRP A 330 -16.04 -4.12 -5.80
C TRP A 330 -17.39 -3.39 -5.70
N SER A 331 -17.56 -2.51 -4.71
CA SER A 331 -18.84 -1.87 -4.43
C SER A 331 -19.28 -0.90 -5.52
N TYR A 332 -18.35 -0.29 -6.27
CA TYR A 332 -18.69 0.59 -7.39
C TYR A 332 -18.53 -0.09 -8.76
N LEU A 333 -17.88 -1.26 -8.82
CA LEU A 333 -17.84 -2.09 -10.03
C LEU A 333 -19.09 -2.97 -10.18
N HIS A 334 -19.76 -3.29 -9.07
CA HIS A 334 -20.89 -4.23 -9.03
C HIS A 334 -22.12 -3.71 -8.26
N ALA A 335 -22.32 -2.38 -8.26
CA ALA A 335 -23.14 -1.64 -7.30
C ALA A 335 -24.61 -2.08 -7.07
N ASP A 336 -25.19 -3.00 -7.86
CA ASP A 336 -26.62 -3.30 -7.84
C ASP A 336 -27.01 -4.79 -7.78
N LYS A 337 -26.07 -5.74 -7.55
CA LYS A 337 -26.39 -7.19 -7.70
C LYS A 337 -25.98 -8.12 -6.56
N GLU A 338 -24.96 -7.79 -5.79
CA GLU A 338 -24.34 -8.76 -4.87
C GLU A 338 -24.14 -8.18 -3.47
N THR A 339 -24.32 -9.01 -2.44
CA THR A 339 -24.12 -8.65 -1.02
C THR A 339 -22.66 -8.83 -0.57
N GLU A 340 -21.83 -9.46 -1.42
CA GLU A 340 -20.44 -9.80 -1.19
C GLU A 340 -19.63 -9.63 -2.48
N PRO A 341 -18.31 -9.39 -2.41
CA PRO A 341 -17.47 -9.30 -3.60
C PRO A 341 -17.41 -10.64 -4.36
N PRO A 342 -17.85 -10.69 -5.64
CA PRO A 342 -17.79 -11.92 -6.43
C PRO A 342 -16.35 -12.30 -6.79
N PHE A 343 -15.52 -11.29 -7.07
CA PHE A 343 -14.10 -11.43 -7.41
C PHE A 343 -13.24 -10.73 -6.36
N LEU A 344 -12.11 -11.34 -6.04
CA LEU A 344 -11.14 -10.86 -5.06
C LEU A 344 -9.73 -10.83 -5.65
N ALA A 345 -8.83 -10.04 -5.05
CA ALA A 345 -7.46 -9.91 -5.53
C ALA A 345 -6.73 -11.26 -5.76
N GLN A 346 -6.92 -12.23 -4.86
CA GLN A 346 -6.32 -13.56 -4.96
C GLN A 346 -6.82 -14.38 -6.16
N ASP A 347 -8.05 -14.14 -6.65
CA ASP A 347 -8.57 -14.86 -7.83
C ASP A 347 -7.77 -14.47 -9.07
N PHE A 348 -7.49 -13.17 -9.20
CA PHE A 348 -6.68 -12.64 -10.29
C PHE A 348 -5.22 -13.03 -10.16
N ILE A 349 -4.65 -12.97 -8.95
CA ILE A 349 -3.26 -13.37 -8.73
C ILE A 349 -3.09 -14.85 -9.06
N HIS A 350 -4.02 -15.72 -8.64
CA HIS A 350 -3.94 -17.14 -8.93
C HIS A 350 -4.13 -17.47 -10.41
N ALA A 351 -5.07 -16.81 -11.10
CA ALA A 351 -5.26 -17.00 -12.55
C ALA A 351 -4.02 -16.58 -13.36
N VAL A 352 -3.27 -15.59 -12.88
CA VAL A 352 -2.01 -15.15 -13.51
C VAL A 352 -0.83 -16.02 -13.07
N GLN A 353 -0.78 -16.41 -11.80
CA GLN A 353 0.35 -17.07 -11.15
C GLN A 353 -0.14 -18.07 -10.09
N PRO A 354 -0.56 -19.28 -10.50
CA PRO A 354 -1.12 -20.27 -9.57
C PRO A 354 -0.10 -20.72 -8.52
N ASP A 355 1.20 -20.69 -8.84
CA ASP A 355 2.30 -21.13 -7.96
C ASP A 355 2.85 -20.02 -7.03
N ALA A 356 2.22 -18.84 -7.00
CA ALA A 356 2.71 -17.72 -6.20
C ALA A 356 2.83 -18.08 -4.70
N LYS A 357 3.88 -17.57 -4.05
CA LYS A 357 4.08 -17.70 -2.60
C LYS A 357 3.54 -16.47 -1.86
N ILE A 358 2.78 -16.69 -0.81
CA ILE A 358 2.09 -15.65 -0.04
C ILE A 358 2.64 -15.59 1.38
N ILE A 359 2.99 -14.39 1.85
CA ILE A 359 3.46 -14.13 3.21
C ILE A 359 2.50 -13.16 3.90
N ILE A 360 2.09 -13.52 5.10
CA ILE A 360 1.14 -12.79 5.94
C ILE A 360 1.79 -12.57 7.31
N MET A 361 1.96 -11.32 7.72
CA MET A 361 2.36 -10.97 9.10
C MET A 361 1.15 -10.50 9.90
N LEU A 362 0.89 -11.14 11.04
CA LEU A 362 -0.17 -10.81 11.97
C LEU A 362 0.41 -10.31 13.30
N ARG A 363 -0.42 -9.63 14.09
CA ARG A 363 -0.13 -9.14 15.44
C ARG A 363 -1.40 -9.34 16.26
N ASP A 364 -1.35 -9.29 17.60
CA ASP A 364 -2.56 -9.11 18.41
C ASP A 364 -3.48 -8.04 17.77
N PRO A 365 -4.70 -8.40 17.32
CA PRO A 365 -5.59 -7.48 16.61
C PRO A 365 -5.99 -6.27 17.46
N VAL A 366 -6.00 -6.40 18.79
CA VAL A 366 -6.25 -5.31 19.74
C VAL A 366 -5.14 -4.25 19.66
N GLU A 367 -3.89 -4.71 19.79
CA GLU A 367 -2.71 -3.84 19.68
C GLU A 367 -2.49 -3.32 18.26
N ARG A 368 -2.87 -4.11 17.24
CA ARG A 368 -2.84 -3.70 15.84
C ARG A 368 -3.79 -2.53 15.61
N LEU A 369 -5.03 -2.59 16.10
CA LEU A 369 -6.01 -1.51 15.94
C LEU A 369 -5.57 -0.23 16.65
N TYR A 370 -5.00 -0.34 17.85
CA TYR A 370 -4.49 0.84 18.56
C TYR A 370 -3.28 1.44 17.85
N SER A 371 -2.35 0.60 17.36
CA SER A 371 -1.24 1.06 16.53
C SER A 371 -1.71 1.72 15.23
N ASP A 372 -2.85 1.28 14.71
CA ASP A 372 -3.49 1.85 13.53
C ASP A 372 -4.03 3.25 13.80
N TYR A 373 -4.82 3.38 14.86
CA TYR A 373 -5.34 4.67 15.34
C TYR A 373 -4.22 5.70 15.56
N LEU A 374 -3.16 5.32 16.28
CA LEU A 374 -2.02 6.20 16.54
C LEU A 374 -1.27 6.60 15.26
N TYR A 375 -1.22 5.72 14.26
CA TYR A 375 -0.51 6.00 13.02
C TYR A 375 -1.29 6.96 12.11
N PHE A 376 -2.58 6.70 11.91
CA PHE A 376 -3.39 7.38 10.91
C PHE A 376 -4.11 8.63 11.43
N LYS A 377 -4.35 8.74 12.74
CA LYS A 377 -4.88 9.98 13.29
C LYS A 377 -3.77 11.04 13.32
N THR A 378 -4.10 12.27 12.93
CA THR A 378 -3.10 13.34 12.80
C THR A 378 -3.14 14.34 13.96
N ALA A 379 -4.28 14.51 14.64
CA ALA A 379 -4.44 15.45 15.75
C ALA A 379 -5.33 14.89 16.88
N ASN A 380 -5.23 15.46 18.08
CA ASN A 380 -6.08 15.19 19.24
C ASN A 380 -6.22 13.69 19.58
N LYS A 381 -5.08 12.98 19.61
CA LYS A 381 -5.05 11.58 20.03
C LYS A 381 -5.14 11.50 21.55
N SER A 382 -6.08 10.73 22.06
CA SER A 382 -6.08 10.28 23.45
C SER A 382 -6.60 8.85 23.56
N ALA A 383 -6.42 8.25 24.74
CA ALA A 383 -6.95 6.93 25.05
C ALA A 383 -8.49 6.96 25.15
N GLU A 384 -9.06 8.08 25.60
CA GLU A 384 -10.49 8.34 25.72
C GLU A 384 -11.16 8.49 24.35
N ASP A 385 -10.54 9.23 23.41
CA ASP A 385 -11.05 9.33 22.04
C ASP A 385 -11.00 7.96 21.35
N PHE A 386 -9.90 7.22 21.52
CA PHE A 386 -9.81 5.87 20.97
C PHE A 386 -10.91 4.96 21.54
N HIS A 387 -11.19 5.05 22.84
CA HIS A 387 -12.28 4.30 23.48
C HIS A 387 -13.64 4.60 22.83
N GLN A 388 -13.96 5.88 22.65
CA GLN A 388 -15.24 6.29 22.07
C GLN A 388 -15.40 5.81 20.62
N LYS A 389 -14.34 5.92 19.81
CA LYS A 389 -14.33 5.42 18.44
C LYS A 389 -14.45 3.90 18.36
N VAL A 390 -13.82 3.17 19.29
CA VAL A 390 -13.96 1.71 19.37
C VAL A 390 -15.40 1.31 19.68
N ILE A 391 -16.06 1.98 20.64
CA ILE A 391 -17.47 1.71 20.96
C ILE A 391 -18.34 1.90 19.72
N GLU A 392 -18.17 3.02 19.02
CA GLU A 392 -18.94 3.35 17.82
C GLU A 392 -18.70 2.33 16.69
N SER A 393 -17.45 2.00 16.37
CA SER A 393 -17.14 0.99 15.35
C SER A 393 -17.69 -0.39 15.70
N VAL A 394 -17.64 -0.80 16.98
CA VAL A 394 -18.21 -2.08 17.41
C VAL A 394 -19.73 -2.07 17.27
N GLN A 395 -20.41 -0.97 17.62
CA GLN A 395 -21.86 -0.84 17.46
C GLN A 395 -22.28 -0.88 15.98
N LEU A 396 -21.59 -0.13 15.11
CA LEU A 396 -21.83 -0.15 13.67
C LEU A 396 -21.67 -1.56 13.09
N PHE A 397 -20.59 -2.25 13.46
CA PHE A 397 -20.36 -3.61 13.00
C PHE A 397 -21.41 -4.60 13.55
N GLN A 398 -21.84 -4.43 14.80
CA GLN A 398 -22.91 -5.22 15.42
C GLN A 398 -24.23 -5.08 14.66
N SER A 399 -24.62 -3.86 14.31
CA SER A 399 -25.83 -3.61 13.53
C SER A 399 -25.76 -4.25 12.15
N CYS A 400 -24.59 -4.26 11.51
CA CYS A 400 -24.43 -4.93 10.22
C CYS A 400 -24.65 -6.44 10.33
N VAL A 401 -23.97 -7.11 11.28
CA VAL A 401 -24.04 -8.58 11.39
C VAL A 401 -25.35 -9.10 11.98
N SER A 402 -26.24 -8.22 12.45
CA SER A 402 -27.62 -8.62 12.80
C SER A 402 -28.52 -8.76 11.58
N GLU A 403 -28.14 -8.17 10.44
CA GLU A 403 -28.93 -8.17 9.20
C GLU A 403 -28.24 -8.94 8.06
N TRP A 404 -26.90 -8.96 8.06
CA TRP A 404 -26.09 -9.49 6.97
C TRP A 404 -25.05 -10.49 7.47
N SER A 405 -24.49 -11.28 6.54
CA SER A 405 -23.43 -12.23 6.87
C SER A 405 -22.19 -11.52 7.41
N LEU A 406 -21.39 -12.24 8.22
CA LEU A 406 -20.08 -11.74 8.68
C LEU A 406 -19.20 -11.26 7.52
N ARG A 407 -19.22 -12.01 6.42
CA ARG A 407 -18.42 -11.76 5.23
C ARG A 407 -18.89 -10.51 4.48
N SER A 408 -20.20 -10.35 4.27
CA SER A 408 -20.81 -9.12 3.73
C SER A 408 -20.36 -7.90 4.53
N CYS A 409 -20.45 -7.95 5.87
CA CYS A 409 -20.04 -6.86 6.74
C CYS A 409 -18.53 -6.59 6.71
N ALA A 410 -17.69 -7.63 6.61
CA ALA A 410 -16.24 -7.48 6.54
C ALA A 410 -15.77 -6.75 5.27
N TYR A 411 -16.49 -6.94 4.16
CA TYR A 411 -16.21 -6.35 2.85
C TYR A 411 -17.07 -5.13 2.49
N ASN A 412 -18.03 -4.76 3.33
CA ASN A 412 -18.91 -3.62 3.07
C ASN A 412 -18.13 -2.29 3.05
N THR A 413 -18.07 -1.66 1.88
CA THR A 413 -17.33 -0.41 1.66
C THR A 413 -17.90 0.76 2.46
N SER A 414 -19.23 0.89 2.51
CA SER A 414 -19.89 1.96 3.25
C SER A 414 -19.59 1.83 4.74
N LEU A 415 -19.79 0.64 5.31
CA LEU A 415 -19.49 0.36 6.71
C LEU A 415 -18.00 0.60 7.04
N PHE A 416 -17.09 0.20 6.14
CA PHE A 416 -15.66 0.45 6.31
C PHE A 416 -15.34 1.96 6.42
N ASN A 417 -16.01 2.79 5.61
CA ASN A 417 -15.81 4.24 5.62
C ASN A 417 -16.50 4.93 6.80
N ASP A 418 -17.64 4.41 7.26
CA ASP A 418 -18.40 4.96 8.39
C ASP A 418 -17.74 4.65 9.73
N MET A 419 -17.03 3.53 9.85
CA MET A 419 -16.35 3.16 11.10
C MET A 419 -15.18 4.11 11.41
N PRO A 420 -15.18 4.78 12.59
CA PRO A 420 -14.12 5.74 12.94
C PRO A 420 -12.74 5.11 13.22
N VAL A 421 -12.68 3.78 13.41
CA VAL A 421 -11.45 2.99 13.42
C VAL A 421 -11.63 1.73 12.57
N ARG A 422 -10.53 1.24 11.96
CA ARG A 422 -10.55 0.09 11.05
C ARG A 422 -10.59 -1.25 11.77
N LEU A 423 -11.70 -1.48 12.47
CA LEU A 423 -11.97 -2.65 13.31
C LEU A 423 -11.95 -3.95 12.49
N ASN A 424 -12.56 -3.95 11.30
CA ASN A 424 -12.69 -5.12 10.44
C ASN A 424 -11.35 -5.76 10.03
N LEU A 425 -10.29 -4.96 9.89
CA LEU A 425 -8.96 -5.44 9.51
C LEU A 425 -8.33 -6.37 10.55
N GLY A 426 -8.83 -6.39 11.80
CA GLY A 426 -8.42 -7.34 12.84
C GLY A 426 -9.12 -8.70 12.76
N MET A 427 -10.08 -8.88 11.87
CA MET A 427 -10.80 -10.15 11.65
C MET A 427 -10.04 -11.04 10.67
N TYR A 428 -8.77 -11.35 10.97
CA TYR A 428 -7.84 -11.98 10.03
C TYR A 428 -8.35 -13.27 9.39
N ILE A 429 -9.10 -14.06 10.16
CA ILE A 429 -9.67 -15.32 9.71
C ILE A 429 -10.61 -15.16 8.51
N VAL A 430 -11.36 -14.05 8.41
CA VAL A 430 -12.28 -13.82 7.29
C VAL A 430 -11.51 -13.73 5.98
N PHE A 431 -10.45 -12.92 5.97
CA PHE A 431 -9.60 -12.76 4.79
C PHE A 431 -8.78 -14.03 4.51
N LEU A 432 -8.21 -14.65 5.55
CA LEU A 432 -7.35 -15.83 5.37
C LEU A 432 -8.11 -17.02 4.78
N LEU A 433 -9.38 -17.23 5.16
CA LEU A 433 -10.22 -18.28 4.56
C LEU A 433 -10.40 -18.08 3.07
N ASP A 434 -10.49 -16.84 2.58
CA ASP A 434 -10.60 -16.61 1.13
C ASP A 434 -9.30 -16.84 0.39
N TRP A 435 -8.18 -16.46 0.97
CA TRP A 435 -6.88 -16.77 0.40
C TRP A 435 -6.68 -18.29 0.29
N LEU A 436 -7.07 -19.04 1.31
CA LEU A 436 -7.04 -20.50 1.32
C LEU A 436 -8.09 -21.16 0.43
N SER A 437 -9.10 -20.44 -0.03
CA SER A 437 -10.07 -20.97 -1.01
C SER A 437 -9.47 -21.12 -2.41
N VAL A 438 -8.34 -20.47 -2.68
CA VAL A 438 -7.68 -20.42 -3.99
C VAL A 438 -6.24 -20.92 -3.92
N PHE A 439 -5.49 -20.59 -2.86
CA PHE A 439 -4.12 -21.03 -2.66
C PHE A 439 -4.04 -22.18 -1.65
N SER A 440 -3.15 -23.14 -1.90
CA SER A 440 -2.86 -24.21 -0.95
C SER A 440 -2.20 -23.67 0.33
N LYS A 441 -2.32 -24.41 1.43
CA LYS A 441 -1.74 -24.01 2.73
C LYS A 441 -0.22 -23.89 2.65
N GLU A 442 0.43 -24.70 1.83
CA GLU A 442 1.88 -24.75 1.59
C GLU A 442 2.39 -23.55 0.79
N GLN A 443 1.49 -22.78 0.19
CA GLN A 443 1.77 -21.51 -0.49
C GLN A 443 1.57 -20.29 0.41
N ILE A 444 1.09 -20.46 1.65
CA ILE A 444 0.83 -19.35 2.56
C ILE A 444 1.63 -19.50 3.86
N LEU A 445 2.58 -18.58 4.08
CA LEU A 445 3.30 -18.46 5.33
C LEU A 445 2.67 -17.39 6.22
N VAL A 446 2.16 -17.79 7.39
CA VAL A 446 1.61 -16.86 8.39
C VAL A 446 2.59 -16.69 9.55
N LEU A 447 2.98 -15.44 9.81
CA LEU A 447 3.94 -15.03 10.84
C LEU A 447 3.23 -14.23 11.94
N ARG A 448 3.72 -14.31 13.17
CA ARG A 448 3.35 -13.41 14.26
C ARG A 448 4.44 -12.39 14.50
N LEU A 449 4.05 -11.13 14.66
CA LEU A 449 4.94 -10.04 15.00
C LEU A 449 5.62 -10.26 16.35
N GLU A 450 4.92 -10.86 17.31
CA GLU A 450 5.48 -11.17 18.63
C GLU A 450 6.65 -12.15 18.52
N ASP A 451 6.50 -13.21 17.71
CA ASP A 451 7.55 -14.22 17.50
C ASP A 451 8.69 -13.63 16.67
N TYR A 452 8.38 -12.80 15.67
CA TYR A 452 9.35 -12.06 14.88
C TYR A 452 10.20 -11.10 15.72
N ALA A 453 9.58 -10.41 16.69
CA ALA A 453 10.29 -9.51 17.59
C ALA A 453 11.12 -10.27 18.63
N ALA A 454 10.63 -11.42 19.11
CA ALA A 454 11.32 -12.24 20.11
C ALA A 454 12.49 -13.03 19.52
N ASN A 455 12.32 -13.62 18.33
CA ASN A 455 13.34 -14.40 17.64
C ASN A 455 13.40 -14.03 16.15
N LEU A 456 13.97 -12.87 15.88
CA LEU A 456 14.12 -12.31 14.54
C LEU A 456 14.88 -13.24 13.60
N LYS A 457 16.02 -13.79 14.04
CA LYS A 457 16.88 -14.67 13.23
C LYS A 457 16.12 -15.90 12.76
N GLU A 458 15.48 -16.60 13.69
CA GLU A 458 14.72 -17.82 13.37
C GLU A 458 13.54 -17.51 12.45
N THR A 459 12.81 -16.42 12.70
CA THR A 459 11.64 -16.05 11.89
C THR A 459 12.04 -15.67 10.46
N ILE A 460 13.15 -14.94 10.29
CA ILE A 460 13.67 -14.59 8.97
C ILE A 460 14.18 -15.82 8.23
N GLN A 461 14.85 -16.76 8.92
CA GLN A 461 15.26 -18.02 8.31
C GLN A 461 14.05 -18.80 7.79
N LYS A 462 12.97 -18.91 8.59
CA LYS A 462 11.70 -19.53 8.15
C LYS A 462 11.14 -18.89 6.87
N VAL A 463 11.25 -17.57 6.73
CA VAL A 463 10.83 -16.86 5.50
C VAL A 463 11.69 -17.27 4.30
N PHE A 464 13.00 -17.36 4.48
CA PHE A 464 13.91 -17.74 3.40
C PHE A 464 13.77 -19.20 2.99
N ASP A 465 13.58 -20.11 3.96
CA ASP A 465 13.30 -21.52 3.70
C ASP A 465 12.00 -21.68 2.92
N PHE A 466 10.94 -20.95 3.31
CA PHE A 466 9.65 -20.94 2.61
C PHE A 466 9.75 -20.45 1.16
N LEU A 467 10.63 -19.47 0.90
CA LEU A 467 10.92 -18.96 -0.45
C LEU A 467 11.97 -19.80 -1.20
N GLY A 468 12.54 -20.82 -0.55
CA GLY A 468 13.55 -21.71 -1.09
C GLY A 468 14.82 -21.00 -1.57
N VAL A 469 15.19 -19.86 -0.95
CA VAL A 469 16.43 -19.14 -1.29
C VAL A 469 17.63 -19.70 -0.51
N GLY A 470 18.84 -19.47 -1.02
CA GLY A 470 20.08 -19.96 -0.40
C GLY A 470 20.30 -19.42 1.03
N PRO A 471 21.22 -20.02 1.81
CA PRO A 471 21.54 -19.56 3.16
C PRO A 471 22.18 -18.17 3.16
N LEU A 472 21.95 -17.43 4.24
CA LEU A 472 22.62 -16.14 4.46
C LEU A 472 24.11 -16.33 4.77
N SER A 473 24.94 -15.41 4.27
CA SER A 473 26.29 -15.25 4.80
C SER A 473 26.23 -14.61 6.18
N GLN A 474 27.21 -14.93 7.04
CA GLN A 474 27.31 -14.34 8.39
C GLN A 474 27.29 -12.81 8.38
N GLN A 475 27.87 -12.19 7.35
CA GLN A 475 27.87 -10.73 7.20
C GLN A 475 26.46 -10.17 6.93
N VAL A 476 25.70 -10.79 6.02
CA VAL A 476 24.33 -10.35 5.71
C VAL A 476 23.43 -10.61 6.91
N GLU A 477 23.57 -11.74 7.58
CA GLU A 477 22.81 -12.06 8.79
C GLU A 477 23.06 -11.07 9.93
N ALA A 478 24.33 -10.67 10.13
CA ALA A 478 24.70 -9.66 11.12
C ALA A 478 24.17 -8.27 10.74
N ALA A 479 24.26 -7.89 9.46
CA ALA A 479 23.72 -6.62 8.97
C ALA A 479 22.19 -6.56 9.13
N LEU A 480 21.52 -7.68 8.81
CA LEU A 480 20.10 -7.84 9.00
C LEU A 480 19.76 -7.67 10.48
N THR A 481 20.37 -8.43 11.39
CA THR A 481 20.03 -8.39 12.82
C THR A 481 20.30 -7.01 13.46
N LYS A 482 21.36 -6.31 13.02
CA LYS A 482 21.70 -4.96 13.53
C LYS A 482 20.81 -3.84 12.99
N GLN A 483 20.02 -4.11 11.94
CA GLN A 483 19.16 -3.10 11.35
C GLN A 483 18.09 -2.63 12.35
N PRO A 484 17.93 -1.30 12.54
CA PRO A 484 16.91 -0.76 13.43
C PRO A 484 15.51 -1.07 12.90
N MET A 485 14.59 -1.30 13.84
CA MET A 485 13.19 -1.59 13.52
C MET A 485 12.55 -0.44 12.74
N SER A 486 11.93 -0.77 11.61
CA SER A 486 11.22 0.19 10.77
C SER A 486 9.81 0.51 11.29
N ASN A 487 9.33 1.73 11.05
CA ASN A 487 7.96 2.18 11.36
C ASN A 487 7.52 1.94 12.81
N THR A 488 8.44 2.09 13.77
CA THR A 488 8.12 2.10 15.20
C THR A 488 7.24 3.31 15.56
N ARG A 489 6.53 3.23 16.69
CA ARG A 489 5.69 4.35 17.17
C ARG A 489 6.54 5.61 17.30
N ARG A 490 5.99 6.76 16.86
CA ARG A 490 6.58 8.09 17.07
C ARG A 490 6.69 8.37 18.56
N GLU A 491 7.61 9.25 18.95
CA GLU A 491 7.82 9.58 20.37
C GLU A 491 6.55 10.16 21.01
N GLU A 492 5.87 11.08 20.32
CA GLU A 492 4.55 11.61 20.70
C GLU A 492 3.48 10.52 20.89
N ASP A 493 3.54 9.44 20.10
CA ASP A 493 2.57 8.34 20.20
C ASP A 493 2.94 7.39 21.34
N ARG A 494 4.20 7.37 21.79
CA ARG A 494 4.66 6.56 22.93
C ARG A 494 4.28 7.23 24.24
N SER A 495 4.36 8.56 24.33
CA SER A 495 4.02 9.31 25.54
C SER A 495 2.53 9.23 25.89
N LEU A 496 1.65 8.98 24.91
CA LEU A 496 0.23 8.71 25.15
C LEU A 496 -0.04 7.44 25.97
N GLY A 497 0.93 6.54 26.06
CA GLY A 497 0.82 5.33 26.86
C GLY A 497 -0.11 4.25 26.25
N PRO A 498 -0.60 3.31 27.08
CA PRO A 498 -1.51 2.26 26.63
C PRO A 498 -2.96 2.76 26.49
N MET A 499 -3.76 2.05 25.69
CA MET A 499 -5.21 2.24 25.66
C MET A 499 -5.86 1.97 27.03
N LEU A 500 -7.05 2.53 27.27
CA LEU A 500 -7.80 2.26 28.50
C LEU A 500 -8.07 0.75 28.68
N PRO A 501 -8.00 0.21 29.92
CA PRO A 501 -8.30 -1.20 30.19
C PRO A 501 -9.70 -1.63 29.72
N ALA A 502 -10.69 -0.74 29.85
CA ALA A 502 -12.04 -0.97 29.36
C ALA A 502 -12.07 -1.17 27.83
N THR A 503 -11.33 -0.33 27.07
CA THR A 503 -11.18 -0.48 25.61
C THR A 503 -10.56 -1.81 25.25
N ARG A 504 -9.47 -2.19 25.94
CA ARG A 504 -8.80 -3.48 25.73
C ARG A 504 -9.76 -4.65 25.96
N ASN A 505 -10.57 -4.61 27.01
CA ASN A 505 -11.54 -5.67 27.30
C ASN A 505 -12.63 -5.76 26.21
N ILE A 506 -13.16 -4.63 25.73
CA ILE A 506 -14.13 -4.62 24.62
C ILE A 506 -13.53 -5.28 23.37
N LEU A 507 -12.33 -4.86 22.98
CA LEU A 507 -11.65 -5.38 21.78
C LEU A 507 -11.25 -6.84 21.93
N ARG A 508 -10.76 -7.28 23.10
CA ARG A 508 -10.46 -8.70 23.36
C ARG A 508 -11.72 -9.55 23.21
N ASN A 509 -12.83 -9.13 23.79
CA ASN A 509 -14.10 -9.86 23.66
C ASN A 509 -14.62 -9.87 22.22
N PHE A 510 -14.47 -8.75 21.50
CA PHE A 510 -14.81 -8.67 20.07
C PHE A 510 -13.96 -9.61 19.22
N HIS A 511 -12.63 -9.61 19.41
CA HIS A 511 -11.71 -10.41 18.61
C HIS A 511 -11.63 -11.88 19.00
N GLN A 512 -12.06 -12.24 20.21
CA GLN A 512 -11.99 -13.60 20.75
C GLN A 512 -12.48 -14.69 19.77
N PRO A 513 -13.71 -14.66 19.21
CA PRO A 513 -14.17 -15.73 18.32
C PRO A 513 -13.30 -15.88 17.07
N PHE A 514 -12.87 -14.76 16.49
CA PHE A 514 -11.99 -14.76 15.31
C PHE A 514 -10.63 -15.37 15.62
N ASN A 515 -10.05 -15.02 16.77
CA ASN A 515 -8.75 -15.54 17.21
C ASN A 515 -8.82 -17.04 17.50
N HIS A 516 -9.92 -17.54 18.10
CA HIS A 516 -10.11 -18.97 18.32
C HIS A 516 -10.18 -19.75 17.01
N LYS A 517 -10.93 -19.24 16.02
CA LYS A 517 -11.02 -19.87 14.70
C LYS A 517 -9.69 -19.81 13.96
N LEU A 518 -8.96 -18.68 14.05
CA LEU A 518 -7.62 -18.52 13.49
C LEU A 518 -6.62 -19.51 14.09
N ALA A 519 -6.56 -19.59 15.42
CA ALA A 519 -5.67 -20.51 16.13
C ALA A 519 -5.98 -21.97 15.78
N SER A 520 -7.26 -22.33 15.63
CA SER A 520 -7.67 -23.66 15.20
C SER A 520 -7.29 -23.94 13.74
N LEU A 521 -7.49 -22.99 12.82
CA LEU A 521 -7.15 -23.15 11.40
C LEU A 521 -5.62 -23.31 11.19
N LEU A 522 -4.84 -22.54 11.94
CA LEU A 522 -3.38 -22.56 11.87
C LEU A 522 -2.73 -23.65 12.73
N ASP A 523 -3.53 -24.38 13.52
CA ASP A 523 -3.08 -25.32 14.55
C ASP A 523 -2.00 -24.71 15.47
N ASN A 524 -2.26 -23.49 15.94
CA ASN A 524 -1.31 -22.74 16.75
C ASN A 524 -2.03 -21.85 17.77
N LYS A 525 -1.99 -22.27 19.04
CA LYS A 525 -2.62 -21.56 20.17
C LYS A 525 -2.04 -20.17 20.43
N ALA A 526 -0.87 -19.84 19.90
CA ALA A 526 -0.27 -18.53 20.10
C ALA A 526 -1.05 -17.40 19.40
N PHE A 527 -1.86 -17.73 18.39
CA PHE A 527 -2.84 -16.82 17.75
C PHE A 527 -4.12 -16.61 18.59
N LEU A 528 -4.20 -17.13 19.82
CA LEU A 528 -5.24 -16.72 20.77
C LEU A 528 -4.91 -15.37 21.42
N TRP A 529 -3.62 -15.01 21.49
CA TRP A 529 -3.09 -13.82 22.18
C TRP A 529 -3.53 -13.68 23.65
N ASN A 530 -3.76 -14.79 24.35
CA ASN A 530 -4.20 -14.81 25.76
C ASN A 530 -3.22 -14.14 26.74
N SER A 531 -1.93 -14.05 26.38
CA SER A 531 -0.83 -13.59 27.22
C SER A 531 -0.40 -12.12 26.99
N SER A 532 -1.14 -11.37 26.17
CA SER A 532 -0.74 -10.02 25.68
C SER A 532 -1.62 -8.93 26.25
#